data_AF-A0A2V6YL92-F1
#
_entry.id   AF-A0A2V6YL92-F1
#
_cell.length_a   1.000
_cell.length_b   1.000
_cell.length_c   1.000
_cell.angle_alpha   90.00
_cell.angle_beta   90.00
_cell.angle_gamma   90.00
#
_symmetry.space_group_name_H-M   'P 1'
#
loop_
_entity.id
_entity.type
_entity.pdbx_description
1 polymer ?
#
loop_
_entity_poly.entity_id
_entity_poly.type
_entity_poly.pdbx_seq_one_letter_code
_entity_poly.pdbx_strand_id
1 'polypeptide(L)' 'MTSKAEVAMTNAQKMLPKLLNLERLRTVMRRPVVFDGRNVREAERMRRRGFEYYSIGRAPVRRS' A
#
# COMPACT_ATOMS: atom_id res chain seq x y z
N MET A 1 -20.21 -2.63 -14.88
CA MET A 1 -18.83 -3.17 -14.83
C MET A 1 -18.00 -2.25 -13.95
N THR A 2 -17.67 -2.63 -12.72
CA THR A 2 -16.85 -1.80 -11.83
C THR A 2 -15.38 -1.97 -12.18
N SER A 3 -14.73 -0.91 -12.63
CA SER A 3 -13.29 -0.88 -12.87
C SER A 3 -12.53 -1.01 -11.53
N LYS A 4 -11.65 -2.00 -11.42
CA LYS A 4 -10.79 -2.18 -10.25
C LYS A 4 -9.68 -1.12 -10.26
N ALA A 5 -9.38 -0.52 -9.10
CA ALA A 5 -8.29 0.44 -8.96
C ALA A 5 -6.92 -0.25 -9.11
N GLU A 6 -5.95 0.45 -9.69
CA GLU A 6 -4.62 -0.12 -9.98
C GLU A 6 -3.53 0.29 -8.99
N VAL A 7 -3.63 1.48 -8.41
CA VAL A 7 -2.59 2.05 -7.55
C VAL A 7 -3.23 2.81 -6.39
N ALA A 8 -2.68 2.64 -5.18
CA ALA A 8 -3.03 3.44 -4.03
C ALA A 8 -1.80 4.29 -3.63
N MET A 9 -1.94 5.61 -3.69
CA MET A 9 -0.93 6.56 -3.21
C MET A 9 -1.35 7.08 -1.85
N THR A 10 -0.51 6.91 -0.83
CA THR A 10 -0.78 7.48 0.50
C THR A 10 0.13 8.68 0.74
N ASN A 11 -0.40 9.88 0.51
CA ASN A 11 0.15 11.13 1.04
C ASN A 11 -0.74 11.55 2.22
N ALA A 12 -0.23 11.48 3.45
CA ALA A 12 -1.00 11.86 4.63
C ALA A 12 -0.18 12.73 5.59
N GLN A 13 -0.71 13.91 5.93
CA GLN A 13 -0.27 14.74 7.05
C GLN A 13 -0.94 14.24 8.34
N LYS A 14 -0.34 13.20 8.96
CA LYS A 14 -0.68 12.62 10.29
C LYS A 14 -2.15 12.18 10.53
N MET A 15 -2.30 11.19 11.42
CA MET A 15 -3.52 10.55 11.95
C MET A 15 -4.47 9.76 11.02
N LEU A 16 -4.74 10.15 9.76
CA LEU A 16 -5.72 9.43 8.93
C LEU A 16 -5.34 8.04 8.38
N PRO A 17 -4.09 7.72 8.01
CA PRO A 17 -3.78 6.51 7.22
C PRO A 17 -3.75 5.20 8.03
N LYS A 18 -3.72 5.27 9.38
CA LYS A 18 -3.79 4.08 10.25
C LYS A 18 -5.17 3.42 10.21
N LEU A 19 -6.22 4.19 9.92
CA LEU A 19 -7.61 3.69 9.82
C LEU A 19 -7.91 3.01 8.48
N LEU A 20 -7.00 3.06 7.52
CA LEU A 20 -7.20 2.43 6.21
C LEU A 20 -7.23 0.91 6.35
N ASN A 21 -8.37 0.31 6.02
CA ASN A 21 -8.52 -1.14 5.96
C ASN A 21 -7.80 -1.69 4.72
N LEU A 22 -6.54 -2.08 4.91
CA LEU A 22 -5.69 -2.64 3.86
C LEU A 22 -6.21 -3.97 3.30
N GLU A 23 -6.90 -4.77 4.10
CA GLU A 23 -7.44 -6.06 3.63
C GLU A 23 -8.53 -5.82 2.58
N ARG A 24 -9.47 -4.91 2.87
CA ARG A 24 -10.49 -4.51 1.89
C ARG A 24 -9.87 -3.85 0.66
N LEU A 25 -8.86 -3.02 0.84
CA LEU A 25 -8.19 -2.36 -0.28
C LEU A 25 -7.56 -3.39 -1.23
N ARG A 26 -6.93 -4.44 -0.69
CA ARG A 26 -6.33 -5.52 -1.47
C ARG A 26 -7.33 -6.26 -2.37
N THR A 27 -8.58 -6.44 -1.92
CA THR A 27 -9.59 -7.21 -2.67
C THR A 27 -10.19 -6.44 -3.83
N VAL A 28 -10.23 -5.11 -3.74
CA VAL A 28 -10.81 -4.24 -4.79
C VAL A 28 -9.78 -3.77 -5.81
N MET A 29 -8.48 -3.95 -5.55
CA MET A 29 -7.41 -3.55 -6.46
C MET A 29 -7.07 -4.66 -7.47
N ARG A 30 -6.79 -4.26 -8.71
CA ARG A 30 -6.27 -5.17 -9.75
C ARG A 30 -4.83 -5.59 -9.44
N ARG A 31 -4.02 -4.63 -9.01
CA ARG A 31 -2.63 -4.81 -8.57
C ARG A 31 -2.45 -4.05 -7.26
N PRO A 32 -2.23 -4.73 -6.11
CA PRO A 32 -2.15 -4.04 -4.82
C PRO A 32 -0.77 -3.38 -4.64
N VAL A 33 -0.56 -2.23 -5.30
CA VAL A 33 0.68 -1.42 -5.20
C VAL A 33 0.46 -0.21 -4.29
N VAL A 34 1.38 0.02 -3.36
CA VAL A 34 1.38 1.18 -2.46
C VAL A 34 2.68 1.95 -2.57
N PHE A 35 2.56 3.26 -2.77
CA PHE A 35 3.66 4.22 -2.67
C PHE A 35 3.49 5.03 -1.37
N ASP A 36 4.49 4.96 -0.49
CA ASP A 36 4.52 5.64 0.81
C ASP A 36 5.68 6.63 0.89
N GLY A 37 5.37 7.88 0.58
CA GLY A 37 6.33 8.99 0.62
C GLY A 37 6.78 9.39 2.03
N ARG A 38 6.15 8.84 3.08
CA ARG A 38 6.37 9.24 4.47
C ARG A 38 6.88 8.09 5.34
N ASN A 39 7.06 6.91 4.77
CA ASN A 39 7.51 5.71 5.48
C ASN A 39 6.62 5.34 6.68
N VAL A 40 5.32 5.64 6.61
CA VAL A 40 4.33 5.39 7.68
C VAL A 40 4.08 3.90 7.87
N ARG A 41 4.24 3.07 6.83
CA ARG A 41 4.04 1.62 6.89
C ARG A 41 5.37 0.87 6.99
N GLU A 42 5.31 -0.28 7.66
CA GLU A 42 6.42 -1.23 7.73
C GLU A 42 6.45 -2.12 6.49
N ALA A 43 7.59 -2.18 5.81
CA ALA A 43 7.79 -2.94 4.59
C ALA A 43 7.43 -4.43 4.75
N GLU A 44 7.88 -5.06 5.83
CA GLU A 44 7.62 -6.47 6.07
C GLU A 44 6.13 -6.78 6.28
N ARG A 45 5.42 -5.85 6.94
CA ARG A 45 3.98 -5.94 7.18
C ARG A 45 3.19 -5.78 5.86
N MET A 46 3.69 -5.00 4.91
CA MET A 46 3.12 -4.86 3.57
C MET A 46 3.38 -6.12 2.72
N ARG A 47 4.58 -6.70 2.82
CA ARG A 47 4.94 -7.99 2.19
C ARG A 47 4.00 -9.10 2.64
N ARG A 48 3.82 -9.29 3.95
CA ARG A 48 2.92 -10.32 4.51
C ARG A 48 1.47 -10.17 4.07
N ARG A 49 1.04 -8.95 3.75
CA ARG A 49 -0.30 -8.66 3.20
C ARG A 49 -0.39 -8.78 1.68
N GLY A 50 0.68 -9.13 0.99
CA GLY A 50 0.69 -9.29 -0.46
C GLY A 50 0.60 -7.98 -1.24
N PHE A 51 1.05 -6.87 -0.63
CA PHE A 51 1.22 -5.60 -1.34
C PHE A 51 2.62 -5.50 -1.94
N GLU A 52 2.69 -4.96 -3.15
CA GLU A 52 3.92 -4.37 -3.67
C GLU A 52 4.07 -2.99 -3.02
N TYR A 53 5.24 -2.69 -2.46
CA TYR A 53 5.39 -1.52 -1.59
C TYR A 53 6.70 -0.78 -1.86
N TYR A 54 6.55 0.50 -2.14
CA TYR A 54 7.63 1.44 -2.42
C TYR A 54 7.62 2.54 -1.39
N SER A 55 8.74 2.76 -0.73
CA SER A 55 8.87 3.81 0.27
C SER A 55 10.23 4.49 0.15
N ILE A 56 10.36 5.69 0.70
CA ILE A 56 11.54 6.52 0.50
C ILE A 56 12.73 5.95 1.28
N GLY A 57 13.85 5.75 0.58
CA GLY A 57 15.12 5.31 1.19
C GLY A 57 15.11 3.87 1.72
N ARG A 58 14.15 3.03 1.32
CA ARG A 58 14.09 1.60 1.69
C ARG A 58 14.07 0.72 0.45
N ALA A 59 14.58 -0.51 0.58
CA ALA A 59 14.48 -1.49 -0.49
C ALA A 59 13.00 -1.77 -0.85
N PRO A 60 12.66 -1.88 -2.14
CA PRO A 60 11.28 -2.12 -2.55
C PRO A 60 10.84 -3.53 -2.14
N VAL A 61 9.60 -3.62 -1.66
CA VAL A 61 8.94 -4.92 -1.48
C VAL A 61 8.29 -5.28 -2.79
N ARG A 62 8.88 -6.26 -3.48
CA ARG A 62 8.29 -6.86 -4.67
C ARG A 62 7.40 -8.02 -4.27
N ARG A 63 6.29 -8.17 -4.97
CA ARG A 63 5.46 -9.37 -4.87
C ARG A 63 6.16 -10.49 -5.66
N SER A 64 6.34 -11.65 -5.03
CA SER A 64 6.71 -12.91 -5.68
C SER A 64 5.55 -13.50 -6.46
#